data_AF-A0A444H070-F1
#
_entry.id   AF-A0A444H070-F1
#
_cell.length_a   1.000
_cell.length_b   1.000
_cell.length_c   1.000
_cell.angle_alpha   90.00
_cell.angle_beta   90.00
_cell.angle_gamma   90.00
#
_symmetry.space_group_name_H-M   'P 1'
#
loop_
_entity.id
_entity.type
_entity.pdbx_description
1 polymer ?
#
loop_
_entity_poly.entity_id
_entity_poly.type
_entity_poly.pdbx_seq_one_letter_code
_entity_poly.pdbx_strand_id
1 'polypeptide(L)'
;MVYLPMKLNYLTKSLIKLSLIVKPNRMKHIITLLLLTLTISSYSQKKILAQTEVNITETDKKEIIDSLGKKLEEFYIRENTIQNIKTKIDENYKNGKYKKSSNPNEFASLLTADLLEISKDLHFSVIYNQQWVDDQLKSKDAEFKKTIKAKELAEAKKRNFGFQQTRILEGNVGYLEFTYFHDPVEGSETATTALQFLSNTDALIIDLRKNNGGAMEMGQFLSSYFFYNKDLPLYKYYYYESGRKKIDREMWLLPSVPGNRLADIDIYILTSGITFSAAEWMSYSLQNLKRVTIIGEQTAGGAHPVDRKILTKGFSVNIPIGEVKDPITKLDFEGHGVTPDVVCKSEDAENIAHLLALQKLSLKNKDSSSDIDWIIPVIKNRQKPASIDSKILKSYEGKYGKGQLVYENSNLYFKWNNTVSFLLTPLQQDLFLINGIDDFRIKIIVEKKSVTGIKRIYQNGQEKVYPKE
;
A
#
# COMPACT_ATOMS: atom_id res chain seq x y z
N MET A 1 0.40 34.07 24.90
CA MET A 1 1.68 34.35 25.58
C MET A 1 2.55 33.12 25.37
N VAL A 2 3.67 33.09 24.64
CA VAL A 2 4.59 34.12 24.15
C VAL A 2 4.96 33.78 22.70
N TYR A 3 4.91 34.79 21.83
CA TYR A 3 5.50 34.85 20.50
C TYR A 3 7.00 35.15 20.63
N LEU A 4 7.87 34.57 19.77
CA LEU A 4 8.75 35.35 18.89
C LEU A 4 9.48 34.49 17.83
N PRO A 5 9.67 34.98 16.58
CA PRO A 5 10.28 34.29 15.43
C PRO A 5 11.67 34.85 15.03
N MET A 6 12.40 34.16 14.13
CA MET A 6 13.49 34.65 13.23
C MET A 6 14.06 33.39 12.50
N LYS A 7 14.40 33.31 11.21
CA LYS A 7 14.69 34.27 10.12
C LYS A 7 14.56 33.51 8.78
N LEU A 8 13.71 33.98 7.88
CA LEU A 8 13.76 33.66 6.44
C LEU A 8 14.31 34.90 5.74
N ASN A 9 15.59 34.91 5.38
CA ASN A 9 16.22 36.10 4.80
C ASN A 9 17.31 35.71 3.79
N TYR A 10 16.92 35.13 2.64
CA TYR A 10 17.85 34.89 1.52
C TYR A 10 17.22 35.02 0.12
N LEU A 11 16.10 35.74 -0.04
CA LEU A 11 15.43 35.88 -1.35
C LEU A 11 15.24 37.32 -1.86
N THR A 12 15.74 38.34 -1.17
CA THR A 12 15.50 39.76 -1.54
C THR A 12 16.69 40.49 -2.16
N LYS A 13 17.81 39.81 -2.48
CA LYS A 13 18.96 40.45 -3.14
C LYS A 13 19.16 40.15 -4.62
N SER A 14 18.33 39.31 -5.26
CA SER A 14 18.48 38.98 -6.70
C SER A 14 17.49 39.69 -7.63
N LEU A 15 16.45 40.34 -7.11
CA LEU A 15 15.38 40.92 -7.94
C LEU A 15 15.57 42.41 -8.29
N ILE A 16 16.59 43.08 -7.73
CA ILE A 16 16.86 44.51 -8.01
C ILE A 16 17.88 44.70 -9.15
N LYS A 17 18.38 43.63 -9.78
CA LYS A 17 19.38 43.72 -10.87
C LYS A 17 18.85 43.40 -12.27
N LEU A 18 17.54 43.43 -12.49
CA LEU A 18 16.94 43.17 -13.81
C LEU A 18 15.93 44.23 -14.30
N SER A 19 15.98 45.46 -13.78
CA SER A 19 15.08 46.54 -14.23
C SER A 19 15.69 47.51 -15.26
N LEU A 20 16.75 47.13 -15.98
CA LEU A 20 17.40 48.02 -16.96
C LEU A 20 17.31 47.59 -18.43
N ILE A 21 16.51 46.58 -18.79
CA ILE A 21 16.36 46.20 -20.20
C ILE A 21 14.93 45.80 -20.55
N VAL A 22 13.97 46.75 -20.52
CA VAL A 22 12.70 46.58 -21.27
C VAL A 22 12.18 47.95 -21.76
N LYS A 23 11.95 48.06 -23.08
CA LYS A 23 11.45 49.27 -23.77
C LYS A 23 10.02 49.68 -23.35
N PRO A 24 9.63 50.96 -23.50
CA PRO A 24 8.43 51.55 -22.87
C PRO A 24 7.06 51.09 -23.42
N ASN A 25 7.00 50.30 -24.49
CA ASN A 25 5.73 49.97 -25.16
C ASN A 25 5.10 48.62 -24.76
N ARG A 26 5.65 47.90 -23.76
CA ARG A 26 5.06 46.65 -23.23
C ARG A 26 4.33 46.79 -21.90
N MET A 27 4.15 48.00 -21.36
CA MET A 27 3.42 48.21 -20.10
C MET A 27 1.90 48.29 -20.28
N LYS A 28 1.39 48.67 -21.47
CA LYS A 28 -0.05 48.81 -21.70
C LYS A 28 -0.80 47.48 -21.87
N HIS A 29 -0.12 46.38 -22.19
CA HIS A 29 -0.78 45.06 -22.33
C HIS A 29 -0.68 44.19 -21.07
N ILE A 30 0.20 44.53 -20.13
CA ILE A 30 0.31 43.82 -18.85
C ILE A 30 -0.76 44.32 -17.86
N ILE A 31 -1.15 45.60 -17.92
CA ILE A 31 -2.18 46.17 -17.04
C ILE A 31 -3.59 45.74 -17.47
N THR A 32 -3.86 45.54 -18.75
CA THR A 32 -5.17 45.06 -19.24
C THR A 32 -5.39 43.57 -18.97
N LEU A 33 -4.33 42.75 -18.92
CA LEU A 33 -4.43 41.32 -18.59
C LEU A 33 -4.60 41.07 -17.07
N LEU A 34 -4.14 41.99 -16.23
CA LEU A 34 -4.34 41.94 -14.78
C LEU A 34 -5.77 42.32 -14.35
N LEU A 35 -6.47 43.15 -15.12
CA LEU A 35 -7.86 43.54 -14.83
C LEU A 35 -8.91 42.53 -15.32
N LEU A 36 -8.57 41.64 -16.26
CA LEU A 36 -9.46 40.56 -16.71
C LEU A 36 -9.33 39.27 -15.86
N THR A 37 -8.26 39.14 -15.08
CA THR A 37 -8.07 38.02 -14.14
C THR A 37 -8.72 38.27 -12.78
N LEU A 38 -8.94 39.53 -12.40
CA LEU A 38 -9.62 39.90 -11.14
C LEU A 38 -11.16 39.77 -11.18
N THR A 39 -11.78 39.70 -12.35
CA THR A 39 -13.24 39.50 -12.47
C THR A 39 -13.66 38.04 -12.61
N ILE A 40 -12.75 37.14 -13.01
CA ILE A 40 -13.03 35.69 -13.10
C ILE A 40 -12.77 34.99 -11.75
N SER A 41 -11.88 35.51 -10.91
CA SER A 41 -11.66 34.98 -9.54
C SER A 41 -12.83 35.22 -8.59
N SER A 42 -13.71 36.19 -8.89
CA SER A 42 -14.80 36.59 -7.99
C SER A 42 -16.11 35.82 -8.25
N TYR A 43 -16.23 35.10 -9.37
CA TYR A 43 -17.43 34.31 -9.70
C TYR A 43 -17.30 32.81 -9.42
N SER A 44 -16.09 32.30 -9.16
CA SER A 44 -15.86 30.88 -8.89
C SER A 44 -15.94 30.50 -7.39
N GLN A 45 -16.04 31.47 -6.49
CA GLN A 45 -16.13 31.22 -5.03
C GLN A 45 -17.56 31.16 -4.44
N LYS A 46 -18.62 31.34 -5.24
CA LYS A 46 -20.01 31.19 -4.77
C LYS A 46 -20.70 29.93 -5.32
N LYS A 47 -20.07 28.78 -5.08
CA LYS A 47 -20.80 27.52 -4.89
C LYS A 47 -20.05 26.60 -3.93
N ILE A 48 -19.46 27.18 -2.88
CA ILE A 48 -19.31 26.45 -1.63
C ILE A 48 -20.75 26.25 -1.16
N LEU A 49 -21.24 25.01 -1.24
CA LEU A 49 -22.39 24.58 -0.46
C LEU A 49 -22.12 25.08 0.95
N ALA A 50 -22.94 26.00 1.45
CA ALA A 50 -22.95 26.31 2.87
C ALA A 50 -23.31 25.00 3.58
N GLN A 51 -22.31 24.17 3.91
CA GLN A 51 -22.43 23.18 4.94
C GLN A 51 -22.73 24.01 6.18
N THR A 52 -23.99 24.02 6.59
CA THR A 52 -24.37 24.46 7.93
C THR A 52 -23.41 23.78 8.89
N GLU A 53 -22.57 24.56 9.58
CA GLU A 53 -21.70 24.03 10.63
C GLU A 53 -22.60 23.38 11.68
N VAL A 54 -22.74 22.06 11.59
CA VAL A 54 -23.47 21.29 12.57
C VAL A 54 -22.65 21.36 13.85
N ASN A 55 -23.19 22.03 14.86
CA ASN A 55 -22.59 22.11 16.19
C ASN A 55 -23.36 21.19 17.15
N ILE A 56 -22.65 20.55 18.06
CA ILE A 56 -23.24 19.74 19.13
C ILE A 56 -23.26 20.52 20.45
N THR A 57 -24.37 20.42 21.17
CA THR A 57 -24.54 21.02 22.50
C THR A 57 -23.95 20.12 23.60
N GLU A 58 -23.82 20.63 24.82
CA GLU A 58 -23.43 19.80 25.98
C GLU A 58 -24.44 18.67 26.23
N THR A 59 -25.74 18.92 26.03
CA THR A 59 -26.77 17.89 26.13
C THR A 59 -26.56 16.78 25.09
N ASP A 60 -26.29 17.15 23.83
CA ASP A 60 -26.00 16.17 22.78
C ASP A 60 -24.79 15.29 23.13
N LYS A 61 -23.72 15.90 23.65
CA LYS A 61 -22.51 15.17 24.08
C LYS A 61 -22.84 14.12 25.15
N LYS A 62 -23.66 14.47 26.15
CA LYS A 62 -24.05 13.53 27.19
C LYS A 62 -24.88 12.38 26.62
N GLU A 63 -25.85 12.67 25.75
CA GLU A 63 -26.65 11.63 25.10
C GLU A 63 -25.78 10.67 24.25
N ILE A 64 -24.78 11.20 23.54
CA ILE A 64 -23.82 10.39 22.75
C ILE A 64 -22.98 9.49 23.67
N ILE A 65 -22.46 10.03 24.78
CA ILE A 65 -21.68 9.28 25.77
C ILE A 65 -22.54 8.16 26.40
N ASP A 66 -23.79 8.45 26.76
CA ASP A 66 -24.69 7.46 27.34
C ASP A 66 -25.06 6.38 26.33
N SER A 67 -25.27 6.77 25.06
CA SER A 67 -25.48 5.83 23.96
C SER A 67 -24.26 4.94 23.72
N LEU A 68 -23.04 5.48 23.81
CA LEU A 68 -21.80 4.72 23.69
C LEU A 68 -21.67 3.70 24.82
N GLY A 69 -21.91 4.12 26.07
CA GLY A 69 -21.89 3.23 27.24
C GLY A 69 -22.79 2.02 27.07
N LYS A 70 -24.03 2.22 26.62
CA LYS A 70 -24.98 1.12 26.33
C LYS A 70 -24.47 0.17 25.24
N LYS A 71 -23.86 0.70 24.17
CA LYS A 71 -23.33 -0.14 23.08
C LYS A 71 -22.09 -0.93 23.49
N LEU A 72 -21.25 -0.38 24.36
CA LEU A 72 -20.14 -1.13 24.97
C LEU A 72 -20.68 -2.28 25.84
N GLU A 73 -21.68 -2.03 26.69
CA GLU A 73 -22.35 -3.05 27.51
C GLU A 73 -23.01 -4.15 26.69
N GLU A 74 -23.49 -3.85 25.50
CA GLU A 74 -24.18 -4.83 24.66
C GLU A 74 -23.21 -5.68 23.82
N PHE A 75 -22.13 -5.07 23.31
CA PHE A 75 -21.30 -5.68 22.25
C PHE A 75 -19.81 -5.78 22.52
N TYR A 76 -19.24 -4.98 23.44
CA TYR A 76 -17.79 -4.96 23.59
C TYR A 76 -17.27 -6.26 24.20
N ILE A 77 -16.23 -6.81 23.58
CA ILE A 77 -15.67 -8.12 23.92
C ILE A 77 -15.05 -8.19 25.33
N ARG A 78 -14.41 -7.11 25.82
CA ARG A 78 -13.74 -7.11 27.12
C ARG A 78 -14.64 -6.55 28.22
N GLU A 79 -15.51 -7.39 28.77
CA GLU A 79 -16.48 -6.99 29.81
C GLU A 79 -15.87 -6.26 31.00
N ASN A 80 -14.76 -6.78 31.52
CA ASN A 80 -14.04 -6.21 32.67
C ASN A 80 -13.49 -4.80 32.39
N THR A 81 -13.33 -4.41 31.12
CA THR A 81 -12.78 -3.10 30.71
C THR A 81 -13.89 -2.05 30.51
N ILE A 82 -15.13 -2.47 30.30
CA ILE A 82 -16.26 -1.56 29.99
C ILE A 82 -16.44 -0.50 31.09
N GLN A 83 -16.43 -0.93 32.35
CA GLN A 83 -16.64 0.00 33.46
C GLN A 83 -15.50 1.02 33.57
N ASN A 84 -14.26 0.61 33.30
CA ASN A 84 -13.11 1.51 33.29
C ASN A 84 -13.23 2.56 32.18
N ILE A 85 -13.65 2.16 30.97
CA ILE A 85 -13.92 3.07 29.85
C ILE A 85 -15.01 4.06 30.22
N LYS A 86 -16.16 3.59 30.73
CA LYS A 86 -17.29 4.44 31.11
C LYS A 86 -16.88 5.46 32.18
N THR A 87 -16.20 5.01 33.23
CA THR A 87 -15.71 5.88 34.32
C THR A 87 -14.78 6.97 33.77
N LYS A 88 -13.78 6.61 32.96
CA LYS A 88 -12.85 7.57 32.35
C LYS A 88 -13.57 8.61 31.49
N ILE A 89 -14.50 8.18 30.64
CA ILE A 89 -15.25 9.10 29.77
C ILE A 89 -16.14 10.03 30.60
N ASP A 90 -16.80 9.53 31.63
CA ASP A 90 -17.64 10.33 32.54
C ASP A 90 -16.80 11.34 33.36
N GLU A 91 -15.62 10.95 33.83
CA GLU A 91 -14.68 11.85 34.52
C GLU A 91 -14.19 12.96 33.59
N ASN A 92 -13.77 12.61 32.37
CA ASN A 92 -13.36 13.58 31.35
C ASN A 92 -14.51 14.56 31.00
N TYR A 93 -15.74 14.05 30.91
CA TYR A 93 -16.93 14.88 30.70
C TYR A 93 -17.13 15.87 31.84
N LYS A 94 -17.13 15.40 33.10
CA LYS A 94 -17.28 16.24 34.31
C LYS A 94 -16.18 17.29 34.44
N ASN A 95 -14.94 16.92 34.12
CA ASN A 95 -13.78 17.81 34.13
C ASN A 95 -13.77 18.80 32.95
N GLY A 96 -14.74 18.71 32.05
CA GLY A 96 -14.92 19.66 30.95
C GLY A 96 -13.97 19.46 29.78
N LYS A 97 -13.34 18.28 29.64
CA LYS A 97 -12.44 17.95 28.52
C LYS A 97 -13.11 18.20 27.17
N TYR A 98 -14.40 17.88 27.06
CA TYR A 98 -15.16 18.01 25.82
C TYR A 98 -15.88 19.36 25.65
N LYS A 99 -15.82 20.28 26.63
CA LYS A 99 -16.62 21.54 26.59
C LYS A 99 -16.35 22.39 25.36
N LYS A 100 -15.08 22.44 24.91
CA LYS A 100 -14.65 23.28 23.80
C LYS A 100 -14.94 22.68 22.42
N SER A 101 -15.18 21.37 22.31
CA SER A 101 -15.43 20.71 21.03
C SER A 101 -16.90 20.86 20.62
N SER A 102 -17.24 21.94 19.92
CA SER A 102 -18.57 22.09 19.29
C SER A 102 -18.65 21.36 17.95
N ASN A 103 -17.50 21.09 17.32
CA ASN A 103 -17.42 20.33 16.08
C ASN A 103 -17.62 18.82 16.34
N PRO A 104 -18.56 18.15 15.66
CA PRO A 104 -18.84 16.73 15.84
C PRO A 104 -17.63 15.81 15.61
N ASN A 105 -16.79 16.09 14.61
CA ASN A 105 -15.63 15.25 14.28
C ASN A 105 -14.51 15.41 15.31
N GLU A 106 -14.35 16.60 15.87
CA GLU A 106 -13.42 16.84 16.98
C GLU A 106 -13.85 16.05 18.22
N PHE A 107 -15.14 16.11 18.57
CA PHE A 107 -15.68 15.33 19.68
C PHE A 107 -15.55 13.81 19.46
N ALA A 108 -15.84 13.34 18.25
CA ALA A 108 -15.65 11.93 17.87
C ALA A 108 -14.18 11.49 18.04
N SER A 109 -13.23 12.34 17.65
CA SER A 109 -11.79 12.07 17.79
C SER A 109 -11.37 12.02 19.27
N LEU A 110 -11.90 12.90 20.11
CA LEU A 110 -11.63 12.89 21.55
C LEU A 110 -12.16 11.62 22.24
N LEU A 111 -13.38 11.20 21.93
CA LEU A 111 -13.95 9.94 22.43
C LEU A 111 -13.14 8.73 21.93
N THR A 112 -12.72 8.75 20.67
CA THR A 112 -11.85 7.70 20.10
C THR A 112 -10.54 7.59 20.89
N ALA A 113 -9.88 8.73 21.16
CA ALA A 113 -8.65 8.74 21.94
C ALA A 113 -8.85 8.15 23.36
N ASP A 114 -9.96 8.46 24.02
CA ASP A 114 -10.28 7.90 25.35
C ASP A 114 -10.57 6.40 25.31
N LEU A 115 -11.23 5.91 24.26
CA LEU A 115 -11.43 4.46 24.05
C LEU A 115 -10.08 3.76 23.88
N LEU A 116 -9.23 4.27 23.00
CA LEU A 116 -7.91 3.70 22.69
C LEU A 116 -6.96 3.73 23.89
N GLU A 117 -7.02 4.78 24.72
CA GLU A 117 -6.19 4.90 25.93
C GLU A 117 -6.39 3.71 26.87
N ILE A 118 -7.64 3.27 27.05
CA ILE A 118 -8.00 2.21 27.98
C ILE A 118 -7.99 0.82 27.32
N SER A 119 -8.54 0.71 26.10
CA SER A 119 -8.71 -0.59 25.44
C SER A 119 -7.40 -1.14 24.86
N LYS A 120 -6.52 -0.24 24.40
CA LYS A 120 -5.35 -0.54 23.55
C LYS A 120 -5.71 -1.27 22.24
N ASP A 121 -6.99 -1.28 21.86
CA ASP A 121 -7.50 -1.97 20.67
C ASP A 121 -7.73 -0.94 19.56
N LEU A 122 -6.93 -1.05 18.50
CA LEU A 122 -6.83 -0.03 17.45
C LEU A 122 -8.08 0.05 16.55
N HIS A 123 -9.03 -0.88 16.68
CA HIS A 123 -10.26 -0.85 15.91
C HIS A 123 -11.33 0.10 16.44
N PHE A 124 -11.18 0.56 17.68
CA PHE A 124 -12.12 1.53 18.21
C PHE A 124 -12.05 2.84 17.44
N SER A 125 -13.20 3.28 16.95
CA SER A 125 -13.35 4.60 16.36
C SER A 125 -14.78 5.09 16.53
N VAL A 126 -14.92 6.30 17.06
CA VAL A 126 -16.19 7.04 17.05
C VAL A 126 -16.18 7.93 15.81
N ILE A 127 -17.27 7.89 15.05
CA ILE A 127 -17.38 8.53 13.75
C ILE A 127 -18.67 9.32 13.70
N TYR A 128 -18.57 10.61 13.36
CA TYR A 128 -19.72 11.42 12.98
C TYR A 128 -19.95 11.30 11.48
N ASN A 129 -21.11 10.78 11.09
CA ASN A 129 -21.54 10.73 9.70
C ASN A 129 -23.07 10.64 9.67
N GLN A 130 -23.72 11.82 9.66
CA GLN A 130 -25.18 11.92 9.66
C GLN A 130 -25.80 11.16 8.49
N GLN A 131 -25.24 11.31 7.29
CA GLN A 131 -25.76 10.64 6.10
C GLN A 131 -25.73 9.12 6.25
N TRP A 132 -24.62 8.54 6.73
CA TRP A 132 -24.51 7.10 6.94
C TRP A 132 -25.51 6.60 7.98
N VAL A 133 -25.72 7.34 9.08
CA VAL A 133 -26.71 6.97 10.09
C VAL A 133 -28.13 7.02 9.51
N ASP A 134 -28.47 8.08 8.78
CA ASP A 134 -29.78 8.22 8.14
C ASP A 134 -30.02 7.12 7.10
N ASP A 135 -29.01 6.80 6.30
CA ASP A 135 -29.06 5.71 5.32
C ASP A 135 -29.28 4.36 6.02
N GLN A 136 -28.56 4.12 7.11
CA GLN A 136 -28.70 2.87 7.86
C GLN A 136 -30.06 2.74 8.56
N LEU A 137 -30.62 3.83 9.07
CA LEU A 137 -31.98 3.84 9.64
C LEU A 137 -33.05 3.58 8.57
N LYS A 138 -32.87 4.11 7.36
CA LYS A 138 -33.77 3.89 6.21
C LYS A 138 -33.58 2.52 5.55
N SER A 139 -32.45 1.84 5.75
CA SER A 139 -32.15 0.53 5.16
C SER A 139 -33.12 -0.60 5.54
N LYS A 140 -34.06 -0.35 6.47
CA LYS A 140 -35.22 -1.23 6.72
C LYS A 140 -36.19 -1.25 5.54
N ASP A 141 -36.23 -0.20 4.74
CA ASP A 141 -36.94 -0.16 3.47
C ASP A 141 -36.13 -0.91 2.40
N ALA A 142 -36.76 -1.89 1.75
CA ALA A 142 -36.09 -2.78 0.82
C ALA A 142 -35.60 -2.06 -0.44
N GLU A 143 -36.34 -1.08 -0.96
CA GLU A 143 -35.99 -0.35 -2.18
C GLU A 143 -34.86 0.65 -1.91
N PHE A 144 -34.92 1.33 -0.76
CA PHE A 144 -33.84 2.18 -0.30
C PHE A 144 -32.55 1.39 -0.09
N LYS A 145 -32.63 0.22 0.57
CA LYS A 145 -31.48 -0.69 0.76
C LYS A 145 -30.87 -1.12 -0.57
N LYS A 146 -31.69 -1.43 -1.58
CA LYS A 146 -31.24 -1.78 -2.92
C LYS A 146 -30.51 -0.61 -3.59
N THR A 147 -31.01 0.61 -3.42
CA THR A 147 -30.39 1.83 -3.97
C THR A 147 -29.00 2.09 -3.36
N ILE A 148 -28.87 1.98 -2.03
CA ILE A 148 -27.58 2.13 -1.35
C ILE A 148 -26.59 1.06 -1.80
N LYS A 149 -27.01 -0.22 -1.82
CA LYS A 149 -26.17 -1.31 -2.31
C LYS A 149 -25.70 -1.10 -3.75
N ALA A 150 -26.58 -0.62 -4.63
CA ALA A 150 -26.21 -0.34 -6.01
C ALA A 150 -25.15 0.78 -6.11
N LYS A 151 -25.24 1.80 -5.26
CA LYS A 151 -24.24 2.87 -5.16
C LYS A 151 -22.91 2.35 -4.61
N GLU A 152 -22.93 1.56 -3.55
CA GLU A 152 -21.74 0.93 -2.96
C GLU A 152 -21.04 0.02 -3.98
N LEU A 153 -21.80 -0.81 -4.69
CA LEU A 153 -21.28 -1.66 -5.76
C LEU A 153 -20.67 -0.85 -6.91
N ALA A 154 -21.29 0.27 -7.30
CA ALA A 154 -20.74 1.15 -8.33
C ALA A 154 -19.38 1.75 -7.92
N GLU A 155 -19.23 2.18 -6.66
CA GLU A 155 -17.94 2.65 -6.13
C GLU A 155 -16.92 1.51 -5.96
N ALA A 156 -17.35 0.32 -5.60
CA ALA A 156 -16.50 -0.86 -5.54
C ALA A 156 -15.94 -1.21 -6.92
N LYS A 157 -16.80 -1.21 -7.97
CA LYS A 157 -16.40 -1.42 -9.37
C LYS A 157 -15.38 -0.39 -9.85
N LYS A 158 -15.55 0.90 -9.51
CA LYS A 158 -14.56 1.95 -9.85
C LYS A 158 -13.18 1.70 -9.26
N ARG A 159 -13.12 1.07 -8.08
CA ARG A 159 -11.87 0.68 -7.42
C ARG A 159 -11.44 -0.76 -7.76
N ASN A 160 -12.11 -1.39 -8.73
CA ASN A 160 -11.89 -2.77 -9.13
C ASN A 160 -11.90 -3.74 -7.93
N PHE A 161 -12.83 -3.51 -6.99
CA PHE A 161 -12.99 -4.28 -5.76
C PHE A 161 -11.73 -4.36 -4.88
N GLY A 162 -10.82 -3.39 -5.03
CA GLY A 162 -9.55 -3.33 -4.31
C GLY A 162 -8.34 -3.78 -5.13
N PHE A 163 -8.52 -4.55 -6.21
CA PHE A 163 -7.43 -5.07 -7.06
C PHE A 163 -6.85 -3.98 -7.96
N GLN A 164 -5.59 -3.59 -7.72
CA GLN A 164 -4.96 -2.45 -8.39
C GLN A 164 -4.02 -2.87 -9.52
N GLN A 165 -3.33 -4.00 -9.39
CA GLN A 165 -2.29 -4.35 -10.35
C GLN A 165 -1.99 -5.84 -10.42
N THR A 166 -1.79 -6.33 -11.65
CA THR A 166 -1.17 -7.63 -11.95
C THR A 166 0.00 -7.41 -12.91
N ARG A 167 1.13 -8.07 -12.65
CA ARG A 167 2.34 -8.01 -13.49
C ARG A 167 3.05 -9.36 -13.50
N ILE A 168 3.76 -9.65 -14.59
CA ILE A 168 4.78 -10.70 -14.63
C ILE A 168 6.13 -9.98 -14.60
N LEU A 169 6.90 -10.23 -13.55
CA LEU A 169 8.25 -9.70 -13.36
C LEU A 169 9.27 -10.60 -14.06
N GLU A 170 10.51 -10.12 -14.18
CA GLU A 170 11.59 -10.90 -14.76
C GLU A 170 11.77 -12.25 -14.03
N GLY A 171 12.05 -13.31 -14.79
CA GLY A 171 12.15 -14.67 -14.27
C GLY A 171 10.80 -15.31 -13.96
N ASN A 172 9.74 -14.86 -14.66
CA ASN A 172 8.38 -15.40 -14.57
C ASN A 172 7.79 -15.38 -13.15
N VAL A 173 8.09 -14.30 -12.40
CA VAL A 173 7.55 -14.10 -11.05
C VAL A 173 6.29 -13.23 -11.14
N GLY A 174 5.15 -13.78 -10.74
CA GLY A 174 3.89 -13.05 -10.67
C GLY A 174 3.90 -12.00 -9.57
N TYR A 175 3.23 -10.88 -9.81
CA TYR A 175 3.00 -9.83 -8.84
C TYR A 175 1.53 -9.42 -8.83
N LEU A 176 0.93 -9.38 -7.64
CA LEU A 176 -0.46 -9.02 -7.39
C LEU A 176 -0.54 -7.94 -6.30
N GLU A 177 -1.04 -6.74 -6.62
CA GLU A 177 -1.35 -5.69 -5.63
C GLU A 177 -2.85 -5.50 -5.50
N PHE A 178 -3.33 -5.54 -4.27
CA PHE A 178 -4.70 -5.15 -3.94
C PHE A 178 -4.77 -4.48 -2.57
N THR A 179 -5.65 -3.48 -2.45
CA THR A 179 -5.67 -2.52 -1.33
C THR A 179 -6.85 -2.69 -0.39
N TYR A 180 -7.76 -3.60 -0.70
CA TYR A 180 -8.94 -3.88 0.12
C TYR A 180 -9.45 -5.29 -0.13
N PHE A 181 -9.92 -5.95 0.92
CA PHE A 181 -10.64 -7.22 0.85
C PHE A 181 -12.14 -6.92 0.71
N HIS A 182 -12.63 -6.82 -0.53
CA HIS A 182 -14.07 -6.62 -0.77
C HIS A 182 -14.87 -7.91 -0.55
N ASP A 183 -16.18 -7.81 -0.35
CA ASP A 183 -17.06 -8.99 -0.20
C ASP A 183 -16.92 -9.94 -1.41
N PRO A 184 -16.60 -11.23 -1.21
CA PRO A 184 -16.42 -12.18 -2.30
C PRO A 184 -17.69 -12.45 -3.13
N VAL A 185 -18.89 -12.18 -2.60
CA VAL A 185 -20.14 -12.23 -3.40
C VAL A 185 -20.07 -11.28 -4.60
N GLU A 186 -19.39 -10.14 -4.44
CA GLU A 186 -19.27 -9.11 -5.47
C GLU A 186 -17.90 -9.13 -6.16
N GLY A 187 -16.82 -9.41 -5.41
CA GLY A 187 -15.44 -9.26 -5.88
C GLY A 187 -14.72 -10.54 -6.32
N SER A 188 -15.30 -11.72 -6.12
CA SER A 188 -14.59 -13.00 -6.37
C SER A 188 -14.24 -13.23 -7.84
N GLU A 189 -15.02 -12.71 -8.79
CA GLU A 189 -14.73 -12.82 -10.22
C GLU A 189 -13.48 -12.01 -10.60
N THR A 190 -13.34 -10.80 -10.07
CA THR A 190 -12.13 -9.97 -10.24
C THR A 190 -10.91 -10.65 -9.61
N ALA A 191 -11.05 -11.18 -8.39
CA ALA A 191 -10.00 -11.93 -7.71
C ALA A 191 -9.55 -13.16 -8.52
N THR A 192 -10.52 -13.94 -9.02
CA THR A 192 -10.29 -15.10 -9.88
C THR A 192 -9.50 -14.69 -11.12
N THR A 193 -9.95 -13.65 -11.83
CA THR A 193 -9.34 -13.18 -13.08
C THR A 193 -7.88 -12.75 -12.85
N ALA A 194 -7.62 -12.03 -11.75
CA ALA A 194 -6.27 -11.60 -11.40
C ALA A 194 -5.34 -12.78 -11.12
N LEU A 195 -5.81 -13.81 -10.41
CA LEU A 195 -5.03 -15.01 -10.14
C LEU A 195 -4.86 -15.90 -11.39
N GLN A 196 -5.88 -15.98 -12.26
CA GLN A 196 -5.78 -16.73 -13.51
C GLN A 196 -4.77 -16.10 -14.48
N PHE A 197 -4.68 -14.76 -14.52
CA PHE A 197 -3.64 -14.06 -15.26
C PHE A 197 -2.22 -14.48 -14.82
N LEU A 198 -2.06 -14.82 -13.54
CA LEU A 198 -0.79 -15.23 -12.93
C LEU A 198 -0.61 -16.76 -12.84
N SER A 199 -1.54 -17.55 -13.41
CA SER A 199 -1.59 -19.01 -13.21
C SER A 199 -0.38 -19.78 -13.76
N ASN A 200 0.38 -19.19 -14.68
CA ASN A 200 1.56 -19.80 -15.30
C ASN A 200 2.89 -19.24 -14.77
N THR A 201 2.87 -18.51 -13.65
CA THR A 201 4.08 -17.96 -13.02
C THR A 201 4.77 -19.00 -12.14
N ASP A 202 6.09 -18.90 -11.98
CA ASP A 202 6.89 -19.87 -11.20
C ASP A 202 6.96 -19.52 -9.71
N ALA A 203 6.66 -18.27 -9.36
CA ALA A 203 6.53 -17.74 -8.00
C ALA A 203 5.56 -16.56 -8.00
N LEU A 204 4.97 -16.23 -6.84
CA LEU A 204 4.01 -15.14 -6.69
C LEU A 204 4.39 -14.20 -5.54
N ILE A 205 4.36 -12.91 -5.80
CA ILE A 205 4.44 -11.84 -4.81
C ILE A 205 3.06 -11.20 -4.66
N ILE A 206 2.55 -11.13 -3.43
CA ILE A 206 1.29 -10.49 -3.07
C ILE A 206 1.60 -9.24 -2.26
N ASP A 207 1.25 -8.07 -2.79
CA ASP A 207 1.51 -6.79 -2.12
C ASP A 207 0.30 -6.32 -1.29
N LEU A 208 0.47 -6.33 0.03
CA LEU A 208 -0.49 -5.84 1.02
C LEU A 208 0.01 -4.59 1.76
N ARG A 209 1.11 -3.97 1.31
CA ARG A 209 1.72 -2.80 1.96
C ARG A 209 0.77 -1.61 2.07
N LYS A 210 -0.29 -1.54 1.26
CA LYS A 210 -1.31 -0.49 1.29
C LYS A 210 -2.72 -1.01 1.63
N ASN A 211 -2.80 -2.21 2.21
CA ASN A 211 -4.07 -2.89 2.44
C ASN A 211 -4.47 -2.83 3.92
N ASN A 212 -5.58 -2.15 4.20
CA ASN A 212 -6.10 -1.95 5.55
C ASN A 212 -7.19 -2.97 5.94
N GLY A 213 -7.30 -4.09 5.21
CA GLY A 213 -8.22 -5.18 5.51
C GLY A 213 -9.52 -5.13 4.71
N GLY A 214 -10.62 -5.52 5.36
CA GLY A 214 -11.94 -5.69 4.74
C GLY A 214 -12.60 -7.01 5.16
N ALA A 215 -13.34 -7.64 4.24
CA ALA A 215 -14.03 -8.92 4.46
C ALA A 215 -13.03 -10.07 4.60
N MET A 216 -13.05 -10.77 5.72
CA MET A 216 -12.13 -11.89 5.95
C MET A 216 -12.40 -13.07 5.00
N GLU A 217 -13.63 -13.20 4.51
CA GLU A 217 -14.07 -14.21 3.55
C GLU A 217 -13.35 -14.08 2.20
N MET A 218 -12.98 -12.86 1.78
CA MET A 218 -12.11 -12.69 0.61
C MET A 218 -10.69 -13.22 0.89
N GLY A 219 -10.20 -13.06 2.13
CA GLY A 219 -8.93 -13.67 2.56
C GLY A 219 -8.98 -15.19 2.54
N GLN A 220 -10.09 -15.80 2.98
CA GLN A 220 -10.35 -17.23 2.84
C GLN A 220 -10.35 -17.67 1.38
N PHE A 221 -11.09 -16.94 0.52
CA PHE A 221 -11.21 -17.24 -0.90
C PHE A 221 -9.83 -17.23 -1.59
N LEU A 222 -9.06 -16.16 -1.40
CA LEU A 222 -7.70 -16.03 -1.95
C LEU A 222 -6.75 -17.10 -1.39
N SER A 223 -6.75 -17.33 -0.07
CA SER A 223 -5.91 -18.35 0.57
C SER A 223 -6.15 -19.75 0.00
N SER A 224 -7.40 -20.03 -0.42
CA SER A 224 -7.77 -21.32 -1.01
C SER A 224 -7.05 -21.58 -2.34
N TYR A 225 -6.69 -20.55 -3.13
CA TYR A 225 -5.89 -20.75 -4.35
C TYR A 225 -4.48 -21.29 -4.08
N PHE A 226 -3.96 -21.15 -2.87
CA PHE A 226 -2.57 -21.47 -2.53
C PHE A 226 -2.39 -22.89 -1.99
N PHE A 227 -3.47 -23.68 -1.94
CA PHE A 227 -3.42 -25.08 -1.50
C PHE A 227 -4.22 -25.94 -2.46
N TYR A 228 -3.78 -27.19 -2.66
CA TYR A 228 -4.51 -28.19 -3.43
C TYR A 228 -4.80 -29.41 -2.54
N ASN A 229 -6.06 -29.86 -2.52
CA ASN A 229 -6.54 -31.00 -1.73
C ASN A 229 -6.08 -30.97 -0.26
N LYS A 230 -6.23 -29.81 0.40
CA LYS A 230 -5.94 -29.63 1.82
C LYS A 230 -7.20 -29.18 2.55
N ASP A 231 -7.46 -29.84 3.67
CA ASP A 231 -8.49 -29.45 4.64
C ASP A 231 -7.79 -28.84 5.86
N LEU A 232 -7.57 -27.53 5.83
CA LEU A 232 -6.82 -26.80 6.86
C LEU A 232 -7.64 -25.63 7.39
N PRO A 233 -7.62 -25.39 8.72
CA PRO A 233 -8.26 -24.23 9.30
C PRO A 233 -7.37 -23.00 9.13
N LEU A 234 -7.96 -21.84 8.82
CA LEU A 234 -7.28 -20.56 8.74
C LEU A 234 -7.27 -19.86 10.10
N TYR A 235 -8.44 -19.74 10.74
CA TYR A 235 -8.59 -19.15 12.06
C TYR A 235 -9.91 -19.57 12.72
N LYS A 236 -9.92 -19.54 14.05
CA LYS A 236 -11.13 -19.69 14.87
C LYS A 236 -11.53 -18.34 15.40
N TYR A 237 -12.81 -18.03 15.46
CA TYR A 237 -13.26 -16.77 15.98
C TYR A 237 -14.58 -16.89 16.70
N TYR A 238 -14.82 -15.97 17.62
CA TYR A 238 -16.13 -15.77 18.17
C TYR A 238 -16.48 -14.30 18.18
N TYR A 239 -17.77 -13.98 18.23
CA TYR A 239 -18.24 -12.62 18.43
C TYR A 239 -19.57 -12.60 19.19
N TYR A 240 -19.89 -11.44 19.76
CA TYR A 240 -21.14 -11.19 20.46
C TYR A 240 -22.16 -10.53 19.54
N GLU A 241 -23.35 -11.13 19.45
CA GLU A 241 -24.55 -10.51 18.89
C GLU A 241 -25.32 -9.74 19.98
N SER A 242 -26.41 -9.09 19.58
CA SER A 242 -27.30 -8.38 20.50
C SER A 242 -27.78 -9.30 21.62
N GLY A 243 -27.86 -8.76 22.84
CA GLY A 243 -28.20 -9.55 24.03
C GLY A 243 -27.08 -10.47 24.51
N ARG A 244 -25.81 -10.16 24.22
CA ARG A 244 -24.62 -10.92 24.68
C ARG A 244 -24.60 -12.37 24.21
N LYS A 245 -25.28 -12.67 23.11
CA LYS A 245 -25.27 -14.01 22.52
C LYS A 245 -23.92 -14.25 21.84
N LYS A 246 -23.11 -15.13 22.43
CA LYS A 246 -21.83 -15.55 21.84
C LYS A 246 -22.06 -16.50 20.67
N ILE A 247 -21.39 -16.22 19.55
CA ILE A 247 -21.36 -17.06 18.36
C ILE A 247 -19.93 -17.51 18.11
N ASP A 248 -19.68 -18.81 18.13
CA ASP A 248 -18.39 -19.40 17.78
C ASP A 248 -18.40 -19.91 16.32
N ARG A 249 -17.28 -19.72 15.62
CA ARG A 249 -17.08 -20.05 14.21
C ARG A 249 -15.63 -20.47 13.95
N GLU A 250 -15.45 -21.19 12.85
CA GLU A 250 -14.13 -21.51 12.31
C GLU A 250 -14.13 -21.26 10.82
N MET A 251 -13.04 -20.71 10.30
CA MET A 251 -12.85 -20.51 8.88
C MET A 251 -11.85 -21.55 8.35
N TRP A 252 -12.26 -22.27 7.32
CA TRP A 252 -11.49 -23.35 6.69
C TRP A 252 -11.19 -23.03 5.23
N LEU A 253 -10.16 -23.61 4.65
CA LEU A 253 -9.94 -23.52 3.20
C LEU A 253 -11.15 -24.04 2.43
N LEU A 254 -11.44 -23.42 1.28
CA LEU A 254 -12.53 -23.85 0.42
C LEU A 254 -12.11 -25.11 -0.38
N PRO A 255 -13.01 -26.11 -0.48
CA PRO A 255 -12.71 -27.35 -1.20
C PRO A 255 -12.53 -27.13 -2.70
N SER A 256 -13.12 -26.07 -3.25
CA SER A 256 -12.97 -25.66 -4.65
C SER A 256 -12.90 -24.14 -4.78
N VAL A 257 -12.18 -23.70 -5.81
CA VAL A 257 -12.16 -22.32 -6.30
C VAL A 257 -12.23 -22.35 -7.83
N PRO A 258 -12.76 -21.31 -8.49
CA PRO A 258 -12.75 -21.24 -9.95
C PRO A 258 -11.33 -21.13 -10.54
N GLY A 259 -11.07 -21.85 -11.63
CA GLY A 259 -9.79 -21.80 -12.34
C GLY A 259 -8.65 -22.59 -11.69
N ASN A 260 -7.43 -22.32 -12.15
CA ASN A 260 -6.21 -23.00 -11.68
C ASN A 260 -5.77 -22.52 -10.30
N ARG A 261 -5.26 -23.46 -9.50
CA ARG A 261 -4.63 -23.17 -8.21
C ARG A 261 -3.14 -22.86 -8.40
N LEU A 262 -2.59 -22.07 -7.49
CA LEU A 262 -1.17 -21.69 -7.41
C LEU A 262 -0.48 -22.45 -6.27
N ALA A 263 -0.83 -23.73 -6.11
CA ALA A 263 -0.44 -24.52 -4.95
C ALA A 263 1.01 -25.02 -4.98
N ASP A 264 1.68 -25.04 -6.14
CA ASP A 264 3.01 -25.64 -6.28
C ASP A 264 4.15 -24.62 -6.38
N ILE A 265 3.81 -23.33 -6.35
CA ILE A 265 4.75 -22.21 -6.48
C ILE A 265 5.04 -21.56 -5.14
N ASP A 266 6.21 -20.91 -5.04
CA ASP A 266 6.58 -20.13 -3.87
C ASP A 266 5.78 -18.83 -3.81
N ILE A 267 5.31 -18.46 -2.62
CA ILE A 267 4.46 -17.29 -2.42
C ILE A 267 5.09 -16.39 -1.35
N TYR A 268 5.16 -15.10 -1.67
CA TYR A 268 5.69 -14.05 -0.81
C TYR A 268 4.59 -13.02 -0.55
N ILE A 269 4.47 -12.53 0.68
CA ILE A 269 3.54 -11.45 1.03
C ILE A 269 4.33 -10.23 1.48
N LEU A 270 4.03 -9.08 0.90
CA LEU A 270 4.64 -7.81 1.29
C LEU A 270 3.77 -7.09 2.31
N THR A 271 4.36 -6.65 3.42
CA THR A 271 3.66 -5.92 4.49
C THR A 271 4.32 -4.59 4.83
N SER A 272 3.55 -3.67 5.40
CA SER A 272 4.03 -2.39 5.93
C SER A 272 3.41 -2.12 7.31
N GLY A 273 3.87 -1.06 7.98
CA GLY A 273 3.28 -0.57 9.23
C GLY A 273 1.82 -0.12 9.15
N ILE A 274 1.22 -0.03 7.94
CA ILE A 274 -0.21 0.26 7.79
C ILE A 274 -1.05 -0.97 7.40
N THR A 275 -0.41 -2.10 7.07
CA THR A 275 -1.15 -3.34 6.77
C THR A 275 -1.99 -3.71 8.00
N PHE A 276 -3.30 -3.91 7.81
CA PHE A 276 -4.25 -3.99 8.94
C PHE A 276 -5.37 -5.03 8.73
N SER A 277 -5.91 -5.58 9.81
CA SER A 277 -7.14 -6.38 9.86
C SER A 277 -7.10 -7.63 8.96
N ALA A 278 -8.06 -7.82 8.04
CA ALA A 278 -8.11 -9.02 7.19
C ALA A 278 -6.80 -9.29 6.40
N ALA A 279 -6.04 -8.24 6.08
CA ALA A 279 -4.72 -8.39 5.45
C ALA A 279 -3.70 -9.06 6.39
N GLU A 280 -3.74 -8.69 7.67
CA GLU A 280 -2.93 -9.31 8.71
C GLU A 280 -3.36 -10.76 8.94
N TRP A 281 -4.66 -11.04 9.03
CA TRP A 281 -5.15 -12.41 9.21
C TRP A 281 -4.78 -13.36 8.07
N MET A 282 -4.94 -12.93 6.82
CA MET A 282 -4.48 -13.74 5.69
C MET A 282 -2.98 -14.02 5.78
N SER A 283 -2.18 -13.00 6.10
CA SER A 283 -0.73 -13.13 6.23
C SER A 283 -0.35 -14.07 7.37
N TYR A 284 -0.90 -13.85 8.56
CA TYR A 284 -0.63 -14.62 9.77
C TYR A 284 -1.01 -16.10 9.62
N SER A 285 -2.22 -16.39 9.14
CA SER A 285 -2.68 -17.77 8.91
C SER A 285 -1.78 -18.49 7.91
N LEU A 286 -1.43 -17.84 6.79
CA LEU A 286 -0.57 -18.46 5.78
C LEU A 286 0.88 -18.64 6.26
N GLN A 287 1.40 -17.74 7.09
CA GLN A 287 2.71 -17.86 7.71
C GLN A 287 2.75 -19.02 8.73
N ASN A 288 1.72 -19.15 9.56
CA ASN A 288 1.60 -20.26 10.53
C ASN A 288 1.45 -21.61 9.84
N LEU A 289 0.74 -21.65 8.70
CA LEU A 289 0.65 -22.82 7.81
C LEU A 289 1.92 -23.09 6.99
N LYS A 290 2.97 -22.26 7.14
CA LYS A 290 4.24 -22.36 6.39
C LYS A 290 4.06 -22.34 4.88
N ARG A 291 3.04 -21.61 4.41
CA ARG A 291 2.68 -21.48 2.98
C ARG A 291 3.36 -20.30 2.30
N VAL A 292 3.63 -19.24 3.05
CA VAL A 292 4.18 -17.98 2.53
C VAL A 292 5.40 -17.54 3.31
N THR A 293 6.23 -16.71 2.68
CA THR A 293 7.25 -15.90 3.38
C THR A 293 6.78 -14.45 3.41
N ILE A 294 6.67 -13.85 4.60
CA ILE A 294 6.30 -12.45 4.78
C ILE A 294 7.56 -11.58 4.75
N ILE A 295 7.52 -10.49 3.99
CA ILE A 295 8.66 -9.60 3.76
C ILE A 295 8.20 -8.14 3.93
N GLY A 296 8.92 -7.36 4.73
CA GLY A 296 8.60 -5.94 4.92
C GLY A 296 8.67 -5.51 6.38
N GLU A 297 7.72 -4.68 6.78
CA GLU A 297 7.61 -4.14 8.13
C GLU A 297 6.56 -4.92 8.94
N GLN A 298 6.70 -4.85 10.27
CA GLN A 298 5.68 -5.32 11.20
C GLN A 298 4.36 -4.57 10.97
N THR A 299 3.26 -5.31 10.95
CA THR A 299 1.93 -4.76 10.66
C THR A 299 1.32 -4.02 11.85
N ALA A 300 0.17 -3.37 11.65
CA ALA A 300 -0.38 -2.43 12.64
C ALA A 300 -1.00 -3.08 13.89
N GLY A 301 -1.45 -4.34 13.84
CA GLY A 301 -1.93 -5.08 15.01
C GLY A 301 -3.43 -5.00 15.27
N GLY A 302 -4.26 -5.09 14.23
CA GLY A 302 -5.71 -5.17 14.34
C GLY A 302 -6.24 -6.60 14.15
N ALA A 303 -6.34 -7.38 15.23
CA ALA A 303 -6.76 -8.77 15.18
C ALA A 303 -8.27 -8.99 15.37
N HIS A 304 -8.98 -8.13 16.11
CA HIS A 304 -10.37 -8.40 16.49
C HIS A 304 -11.43 -8.03 15.43
N PRO A 305 -12.51 -8.83 15.24
CA PRO A 305 -13.66 -8.47 14.44
C PRO A 305 -14.39 -7.26 15.04
N VAL A 306 -14.87 -6.42 14.14
CA VAL A 306 -15.47 -5.14 14.47
C VAL A 306 -16.86 -5.06 13.88
N ASP A 307 -17.79 -4.44 14.60
CA ASP A 307 -19.06 -4.03 14.04
C ASP A 307 -19.35 -2.56 14.35
N ARG A 308 -19.96 -1.87 13.38
CA ARG A 308 -20.29 -0.46 13.47
C ARG A 308 -21.70 -0.28 14.01
N LYS A 309 -21.81 0.24 15.22
CA LYS A 309 -23.08 0.49 15.90
C LYS A 309 -23.47 1.96 15.80
N ILE A 310 -24.74 2.22 15.50
CA ILE A 310 -25.32 3.55 15.54
C ILE A 310 -25.35 4.04 16.99
N LEU A 311 -24.94 5.30 17.18
CA LEU A 311 -25.18 6.10 18.37
C LEU A 311 -26.25 7.16 18.06
N THR A 312 -26.58 8.02 19.02
CA THR A 312 -27.48 9.15 18.76
C THR A 312 -26.81 10.28 17.96
N LYS A 313 -27.60 11.24 17.46
CA LYS A 313 -27.15 12.50 16.84
C LYS A 313 -26.19 12.34 15.65
N GLY A 314 -26.37 11.31 14.83
CA GLY A 314 -25.52 11.08 13.65
C GLY A 314 -24.14 10.50 13.96
N PHE A 315 -23.90 10.06 15.19
CA PHE A 315 -22.69 9.35 15.58
C PHE A 315 -22.83 7.85 15.42
N SER A 316 -21.70 7.18 15.33
CA SER A 316 -21.55 5.73 15.31
C SER A 316 -20.23 5.35 15.95
N VAL A 317 -20.10 4.08 16.34
CA VAL A 317 -18.86 3.54 16.90
C VAL A 317 -18.54 2.19 16.29
N ASN A 318 -17.29 2.02 15.87
CA ASN A 318 -16.70 0.73 15.56
C ASN A 318 -16.32 0.05 16.89
N ILE A 319 -16.94 -1.08 17.21
CA ILE A 319 -16.73 -1.81 18.47
C ILE A 319 -16.11 -3.18 18.13
N PRO A 320 -14.99 -3.54 18.78
CA PRO A 320 -14.48 -4.91 18.78
C PRO A 320 -15.49 -5.84 19.47
N ILE A 321 -16.11 -6.72 18.69
CA ILE A 321 -17.20 -7.58 19.17
C ILE A 321 -16.77 -9.01 19.50
N GLY A 322 -15.51 -9.34 19.23
CA GLY A 322 -15.05 -10.72 19.21
C GLY A 322 -13.55 -10.85 19.10
N GLU A 323 -13.07 -12.09 19.16
CA GLU A 323 -11.65 -12.44 19.12
C GLU A 323 -11.45 -13.45 18.00
N VAL A 324 -10.30 -13.38 17.35
CA VAL A 324 -9.86 -14.35 16.35
C VAL A 324 -8.56 -14.94 16.85
N LYS A 325 -8.39 -16.25 16.72
CA LYS A 325 -7.19 -16.98 17.11
C LYS A 325 -6.74 -17.88 16.00
N ASP A 326 -5.43 -18.00 15.88
CA ASP A 326 -4.86 -19.01 15.03
C ASP A 326 -5.11 -20.43 15.60
N PRO A 327 -5.52 -21.41 14.77
CA PRO A 327 -5.87 -22.73 15.26
C PRO A 327 -4.66 -23.56 15.70
N ILE A 328 -3.45 -23.20 15.28
CA ILE A 328 -2.19 -23.90 15.58
C ILE A 328 -1.54 -23.29 16.82
N THR A 329 -1.25 -21.99 16.80
CA THR A 329 -0.54 -21.29 17.89
C THR A 329 -1.46 -21.00 19.07
N LYS A 330 -2.77 -20.94 18.85
CA LYS A 330 -3.80 -20.48 19.82
C LYS A 330 -3.64 -19.02 20.25
N LEU A 331 -2.83 -18.25 19.53
CA LEU A 331 -2.56 -16.84 19.78
C LEU A 331 -3.23 -15.95 18.73
N ASP A 332 -3.21 -14.65 19.00
CA ASP A 332 -3.52 -13.57 18.05
C ASP A 332 -2.34 -12.59 17.96
N PHE A 333 -2.53 -11.52 17.20
CA PHE A 333 -1.53 -10.45 17.00
C PHE A 333 -2.05 -9.07 17.46
N GLU A 334 -3.09 -9.00 18.29
CA GLU A 334 -3.69 -7.72 18.68
C GLU A 334 -2.65 -6.82 19.36
N GLY A 335 -2.57 -5.56 18.92
CA GLY A 335 -1.65 -4.56 19.45
C GLY A 335 -0.15 -4.78 19.15
N HIS A 336 0.21 -5.89 18.51
CA HIS A 336 1.58 -6.21 18.13
C HIS A 336 1.76 -6.29 16.62
N GLY A 337 0.77 -6.79 15.89
CA GLY A 337 0.88 -7.06 14.46
C GLY A 337 1.67 -8.34 14.14
N VAL A 338 1.62 -8.70 12.88
CA VAL A 338 2.32 -9.83 12.28
C VAL A 338 3.78 -9.46 12.06
N THR A 339 4.68 -10.30 12.57
CA THR A 339 6.12 -10.13 12.38
C THR A 339 6.55 -10.76 11.04
N PRO A 340 7.21 -10.00 10.14
CA PRO A 340 7.71 -10.54 8.88
C PRO A 340 8.81 -11.59 9.10
N ASP A 341 8.89 -12.58 8.20
CA ASP A 341 10.00 -13.54 8.15
C ASP A 341 11.30 -12.86 7.71
N VAL A 342 11.20 -11.85 6.83
CA VAL A 342 12.32 -11.01 6.39
C VAL A 342 11.97 -9.55 6.65
N VAL A 343 12.60 -8.98 7.67
CA VAL A 343 12.37 -7.58 8.08
C VAL A 343 13.16 -6.63 7.18
N CYS A 344 12.46 -5.69 6.56
CA CYS A 344 13.03 -4.59 5.78
C CYS A 344 12.08 -3.39 5.75
N LYS A 345 12.51 -2.27 5.17
CA LYS A 345 11.57 -1.17 4.90
C LYS A 345 10.57 -1.59 3.83
N SER A 346 9.35 -1.06 3.92
CA SER A 346 8.27 -1.34 2.96
C SER A 346 8.64 -0.96 1.51
N GLU A 347 9.45 0.09 1.33
CA GLU A 347 9.97 0.52 0.02
C GLU A 347 10.93 -0.49 -0.63
N ASP A 348 11.63 -1.29 0.16
CA ASP A 348 12.58 -2.30 -0.31
C ASP A 348 11.93 -3.69 -0.54
N ALA A 349 10.76 -3.93 0.05
CA ALA A 349 10.17 -5.26 0.19
C ALA A 349 9.94 -5.99 -1.15
N GLU A 350 9.47 -5.28 -2.20
CA GLU A 350 9.23 -5.87 -3.52
C GLU A 350 10.53 -6.38 -4.17
N ASN A 351 11.59 -5.56 -4.14
CA ASN A 351 12.88 -5.95 -4.70
C ASN A 351 13.51 -7.12 -3.94
N ILE A 352 13.38 -7.12 -2.61
CA ILE A 352 13.88 -8.21 -1.76
C ILE A 352 13.11 -9.51 -2.04
N ALA A 353 11.78 -9.45 -2.11
CA ALA A 353 10.94 -10.62 -2.43
C ALA A 353 11.25 -11.16 -3.83
N HIS A 354 11.41 -10.28 -4.81
CA HIS A 354 11.76 -10.67 -6.18
C HIS A 354 13.12 -11.35 -6.24
N LEU A 355 14.14 -10.79 -5.56
CA LEU A 355 15.46 -11.41 -5.49
C LEU A 355 15.43 -12.79 -4.82
N LEU A 356 14.69 -12.93 -3.71
CA LEU A 356 14.54 -14.21 -3.01
C LEU A 356 13.83 -15.25 -3.87
N ALA A 357 12.77 -14.86 -4.57
CA ALA A 357 12.07 -15.72 -5.52
C ALA A 357 13.02 -16.24 -6.61
N LEU A 358 13.77 -15.33 -7.26
CA LEU A 358 14.74 -15.70 -8.30
C LEU A 358 15.82 -16.63 -7.75
N GLN A 359 16.41 -16.32 -6.60
CA GLN A 359 17.43 -17.16 -5.99
C GLN A 359 16.91 -18.57 -5.71
N LYS A 360 15.69 -18.70 -5.20
CA LYS A 360 15.08 -20.00 -4.91
C LYS A 360 14.76 -20.77 -6.20
N LEU A 361 14.28 -20.09 -7.23
CA LEU A 361 14.03 -20.68 -8.55
C LEU A 361 15.32 -21.17 -9.23
N SER A 362 16.41 -20.39 -9.17
CA SER A 362 17.72 -20.77 -9.71
C SER A 362 18.25 -22.06 -9.06
N LEU A 363 18.03 -22.22 -7.75
CA LEU A 363 18.41 -23.44 -7.02
C LEU A 363 17.52 -24.65 -7.38
N LYS A 364 16.23 -24.44 -7.69
CA LYS A 364 15.27 -25.50 -7.99
C LYS A 364 15.38 -26.02 -9.42
N ASN A 365 15.63 -25.13 -10.38
CA ASN A 365 15.62 -25.44 -11.82
C ASN A 365 17.01 -25.21 -12.43
N LYS A 366 17.86 -26.24 -12.40
CA LYS A 366 19.23 -26.15 -12.96
C LYS A 366 19.26 -25.76 -14.44
N ASP A 367 18.28 -26.19 -15.22
CA ASP A 367 18.23 -25.94 -16.66
C ASP A 367 17.90 -24.48 -17.00
N SER A 368 17.20 -23.75 -16.12
CA SER A 368 16.92 -22.30 -16.27
C SER A 368 17.77 -21.41 -15.36
N SER A 369 18.67 -22.00 -14.57
CA SER A 369 19.55 -21.27 -13.64
C SER A 369 20.37 -20.19 -14.34
N SER A 370 20.86 -20.44 -15.56
CA SER A 370 21.61 -19.46 -16.35
C SER A 370 20.81 -18.21 -16.71
N ASP A 371 19.51 -18.36 -16.99
CA ASP A 371 18.62 -17.24 -17.32
C ASP A 371 18.29 -16.42 -16.08
N ILE A 372 18.09 -17.09 -14.95
CA ILE A 372 17.81 -16.44 -13.68
C ILE A 372 19.06 -15.71 -13.15
N ASP A 373 20.22 -16.34 -13.25
CA ASP A 373 21.50 -15.75 -12.86
C ASP A 373 21.86 -14.54 -13.75
N TRP A 374 21.41 -14.55 -15.01
CA TRP A 374 21.47 -13.37 -15.87
C TRP A 374 20.66 -12.23 -15.25
N ILE A 375 19.44 -12.47 -14.78
CA ILE A 375 18.52 -11.43 -14.27
C ILE A 375 18.96 -10.84 -12.92
N ILE A 376 19.47 -11.66 -12.00
CA ILE A 376 19.76 -11.26 -10.60
C ILE A 376 20.57 -9.95 -10.46
N PRO A 377 21.69 -9.73 -11.20
CA PRO A 377 22.44 -8.48 -11.13
C PRO A 377 21.60 -7.24 -11.48
N VAL A 378 20.62 -7.35 -12.38
CA VAL A 378 19.72 -6.25 -12.75
C VAL A 378 18.84 -5.87 -11.57
N ILE A 379 18.25 -6.87 -10.92
CA ILE A 379 17.37 -6.65 -9.76
C ILE A 379 18.16 -6.04 -8.59
N LYS A 380 19.37 -6.54 -8.32
CA LYS A 380 20.27 -5.95 -7.31
C LYS A 380 20.59 -4.48 -7.62
N ASN A 381 20.80 -4.16 -8.90
CA ASN A 381 21.09 -2.80 -9.33
C ASN A 381 19.87 -1.85 -9.17
N ARG A 382 18.63 -2.35 -9.23
CA ARG A 382 17.43 -1.52 -8.96
C ARG A 382 17.42 -1.01 -7.52
N GLN A 383 17.84 -1.84 -6.56
CA GLN A 383 17.88 -1.47 -5.15
C GLN A 383 19.08 -0.58 -4.83
N LYS A 384 20.25 -0.91 -5.39
CA LYS A 384 21.48 -0.16 -5.19
C LYS A 384 22.13 0.12 -6.54
N PRO A 385 21.70 1.19 -7.23
CA PRO A 385 22.26 1.55 -8.53
C PRO A 385 23.77 1.72 -8.45
N ALA A 386 24.48 1.04 -9.35
CA ALA A 386 25.92 1.22 -9.50
C ALA A 386 26.20 2.69 -9.89
N SER A 387 27.13 3.31 -9.17
CA SER A 387 27.61 4.65 -9.48
C SER A 387 29.06 4.56 -9.90
N ILE A 388 29.39 5.18 -11.03
CA ILE A 388 30.74 5.18 -11.59
C ILE A 388 31.19 6.63 -11.70
N ASP A 389 32.43 6.89 -11.30
CA ASP A 389 33.03 8.22 -11.42
C ASP A 389 33.01 8.71 -12.87
N SER A 390 32.63 9.97 -13.05
CA SER A 390 32.50 10.59 -14.38
C SER A 390 33.78 10.54 -15.21
N LYS A 391 34.97 10.59 -14.60
CA LYS A 391 36.26 10.48 -15.31
C LYS A 391 36.47 9.06 -15.82
N ILE A 392 36.04 8.07 -15.06
CA ILE A 392 36.07 6.66 -15.49
C ILE A 392 35.13 6.46 -16.67
N LEU A 393 33.88 6.95 -16.58
CA LEU A 393 32.92 6.85 -17.69
C LEU A 393 33.43 7.53 -18.97
N LYS A 394 33.99 8.73 -18.86
CA LYS A 394 34.63 9.42 -20.00
C LYS A 394 35.79 8.64 -20.60
N SER A 395 36.57 7.92 -19.77
CA SER A 395 37.68 7.10 -20.27
C SER A 395 37.22 5.95 -21.18
N TYR A 396 35.94 5.56 -21.08
CA TYR A 396 35.35 4.48 -21.88
C TYR A 396 34.93 4.93 -23.29
N GLU A 397 34.91 6.23 -23.58
CA GLU A 397 34.58 6.75 -24.90
C GLU A 397 35.52 6.21 -25.98
N GLY A 398 34.96 5.91 -27.14
CA GLY A 398 35.71 5.37 -28.27
C GLY A 398 34.84 4.62 -29.27
N LYS A 399 35.46 4.24 -30.38
CA LYS A 399 34.84 3.43 -31.42
C LYS A 399 35.31 1.98 -31.30
N TYR A 400 34.38 1.06 -31.48
CA TYR A 400 34.54 -0.38 -31.28
C TYR A 400 33.83 -1.12 -32.43
N GLY A 401 34.44 -1.08 -33.61
CA GLY A 401 33.84 -1.56 -34.86
C GLY A 401 32.62 -0.73 -35.25
N LYS A 402 31.44 -1.37 -35.37
CA LYS A 402 30.17 -0.67 -35.70
C LYS A 402 29.52 0.05 -34.50
N GLY A 403 30.05 -0.18 -33.29
CA GLY A 403 29.57 0.45 -32.06
C GLY A 403 30.46 1.61 -31.65
N GLN A 404 29.88 2.62 -31.01
CA GLN A 404 30.61 3.72 -30.40
C GLN A 404 30.07 3.96 -28.99
N LEU A 405 30.96 4.14 -28.02
CA LEU A 405 30.61 4.62 -26.68
C LEU A 405 30.82 6.12 -26.62
N VAL A 406 29.81 6.83 -26.15
CA VAL A 406 29.82 8.29 -26.04
C VAL A 406 29.32 8.71 -24.66
N TYR A 407 30.04 9.62 -24.01
CA TYR A 407 29.67 10.17 -22.71
C TYR A 407 28.95 11.51 -22.90
N GLU A 408 27.66 11.55 -22.56
CA GLU A 408 26.81 12.73 -22.71
C GLU A 408 25.89 12.84 -21.48
N ASN A 409 25.65 14.07 -20.98
CA ASN A 409 24.72 14.32 -19.88
C ASN A 409 24.93 13.42 -18.64
N SER A 410 26.19 13.21 -18.25
CA SER A 410 26.58 12.36 -17.11
C SER A 410 26.29 10.86 -17.27
N ASN A 411 25.98 10.41 -18.48
CA ASN A 411 25.68 9.02 -18.79
C ASN A 411 26.54 8.52 -19.96
N LEU A 412 26.65 7.20 -20.07
CA LEU A 412 27.30 6.55 -21.20
C LEU A 412 26.24 6.02 -22.16
N TYR A 413 26.42 6.25 -23.45
CA TYR A 413 25.53 5.80 -24.50
C TYR A 413 26.26 4.86 -25.46
N PHE A 414 25.57 3.81 -25.88
CA PHE A 414 26.00 2.94 -26.96
C PHE A 414 25.31 3.36 -28.26
N LYS A 415 26.06 3.98 -29.17
CA LYS A 415 25.62 4.31 -30.52
C LYS A 415 25.95 3.15 -31.46
N TRP A 416 24.95 2.63 -32.16
CA TRP A 416 25.12 1.58 -33.16
C TRP A 416 24.95 2.15 -34.56
N ASN A 417 26.01 2.04 -35.37
CA ASN A 417 26.02 2.40 -36.79
C ASN A 417 25.48 3.84 -37.05
N ASN A 418 25.76 4.79 -36.14
CA ASN A 418 25.27 6.17 -36.15
C ASN A 418 23.74 6.36 -36.32
N THR A 419 22.94 5.32 -36.09
CA THR A 419 21.49 5.34 -36.39
C THR A 419 20.67 5.36 -35.11
N VAL A 420 21.09 4.60 -34.10
CA VAL A 420 20.39 4.45 -32.83
C VAL A 420 21.36 4.63 -31.67
N SER A 421 20.87 5.21 -30.58
CA SER A 421 21.63 5.46 -29.36
C SER A 421 20.89 4.89 -28.17
N PHE A 422 21.56 4.03 -27.41
CA PHE A 422 20.98 3.39 -26.23
C PHE A 422 21.69 3.88 -24.97
N LEU A 423 20.93 4.21 -23.93
CA LEU A 423 21.50 4.50 -22.63
C LEU A 423 22.11 3.23 -22.04
N LEU A 424 23.33 3.34 -21.50
CA LEU A 424 23.97 2.27 -20.76
C LEU A 424 23.78 2.47 -19.26
N THR A 425 23.06 1.54 -18.63
CA THR A 425 22.90 1.51 -17.18
C THR A 425 24.01 0.66 -16.57
N PRO A 426 24.85 1.20 -15.68
CA PRO A 426 25.90 0.42 -15.03
C PRO A 426 25.28 -0.65 -14.12
N LEU A 427 25.81 -1.87 -14.21
CA LEU A 427 25.59 -2.97 -13.26
C LEU A 427 26.81 -3.17 -12.36
N GLN A 428 28.01 -2.92 -12.89
CA GLN A 428 29.29 -2.87 -12.19
C GLN A 428 30.15 -1.77 -12.83
N GLN A 429 31.37 -1.52 -12.31
CA GLN A 429 32.25 -0.48 -12.86
C GLN A 429 32.57 -0.67 -14.35
N ASP A 430 32.66 -1.92 -14.82
CA ASP A 430 32.99 -2.28 -16.19
C ASP A 430 31.85 -3.01 -16.92
N LEU A 431 30.70 -3.26 -16.29
CA LEU A 431 29.59 -4.03 -16.89
C LEU A 431 28.32 -3.19 -16.96
N PHE A 432 27.70 -3.15 -18.14
CA PHE A 432 26.55 -2.30 -18.45
C PHE A 432 25.41 -3.08 -19.08
N LEU A 433 24.20 -2.76 -18.64
CA LEU A 433 22.96 -3.09 -19.32
C LEU A 433 22.68 -2.05 -20.41
N ILE A 434 22.04 -2.46 -21.49
CA ILE A 434 21.65 -1.59 -22.59
C ILE A 434 20.15 -1.36 -22.47
N ASN A 435 19.72 -0.11 -22.24
CA ASN A 435 18.30 0.16 -22.02
C ASN A 435 17.50 -0.17 -23.29
N GLY A 436 16.54 -1.10 -23.16
CA GLY A 436 15.69 -1.58 -24.25
C GLY A 436 16.27 -2.75 -25.05
N ILE A 437 17.43 -3.31 -24.67
CA ILE A 437 18.00 -4.52 -25.27
C ILE A 437 18.47 -5.47 -24.16
N ASP A 438 17.85 -6.65 -24.07
CA ASP A 438 18.15 -7.64 -23.03
C ASP A 438 19.05 -8.80 -23.50
N ASP A 439 19.23 -8.95 -24.82
CA ASP A 439 19.97 -10.06 -25.44
C ASP A 439 21.45 -10.12 -25.03
N PHE A 440 22.05 -8.96 -24.72
CA PHE A 440 23.46 -8.87 -24.35
C PHE A 440 23.80 -7.65 -23.48
N ARG A 441 24.90 -7.77 -22.74
CA ARG A 441 25.53 -6.70 -21.94
C ARG A 441 26.82 -6.24 -22.59
N ILE A 442 27.23 -5.01 -22.26
CA ILE A 442 28.54 -4.49 -22.65
C ILE A 442 29.46 -4.54 -21.43
N LYS A 443 30.57 -5.26 -21.55
CA LYS A 443 31.67 -5.25 -20.60
C LYS A 443 32.86 -4.49 -21.18
N ILE A 444 33.42 -3.54 -20.44
CA ILE A 444 34.60 -2.78 -20.82
C ILE A 444 35.84 -3.64 -20.55
N ILE A 445 36.77 -3.68 -21.51
CA ILE A 445 38.04 -4.39 -21.36
C ILE A 445 39.11 -3.35 -21.02
N VAL A 446 39.73 -3.51 -19.85
CA VAL A 446 40.79 -2.63 -19.35
C VAL A 446 42.07 -3.44 -19.15
N GLU A 447 43.14 -3.06 -19.84
CA GLU A 447 44.46 -3.65 -19.70
C GLU A 447 45.47 -2.55 -19.37
N LYS A 448 46.38 -2.80 -18.42
CA LYS A 448 47.41 -1.82 -18.00
C LYS A 448 46.85 -0.41 -17.70
N LYS A 449 45.63 -0.34 -17.15
CA LYS A 449 44.86 0.90 -16.84
C LYS A 449 44.38 1.69 -18.06
N SER A 450 44.35 1.10 -19.24
CA SER A 450 43.79 1.69 -20.45
C SER A 450 42.67 0.82 -21.02
N VAL A 451 41.64 1.45 -21.55
CA VAL A 451 40.53 0.74 -22.21
C VAL A 451 41.03 0.24 -23.57
N THR A 452 41.07 -1.08 -23.75
CA THR A 452 41.56 -1.73 -24.98
C THR A 452 40.45 -2.25 -25.87
N GLY A 453 39.22 -2.33 -25.37
CA GLY A 453 38.06 -2.77 -26.15
C GLY A 453 36.79 -2.89 -25.33
N ILE A 454 35.75 -3.42 -25.96
CA ILE A 454 34.52 -3.87 -25.30
C ILE A 454 34.25 -5.32 -25.64
N LYS A 455 33.51 -5.98 -24.76
CA LYS A 455 32.99 -7.33 -24.92
C LYS A 455 31.47 -7.28 -24.85
N ARG A 456 30.81 -7.86 -25.84
CA ARG A 456 29.39 -8.21 -25.72
C ARG A 456 29.28 -9.57 -25.06
N ILE A 457 28.53 -9.64 -23.97
CA ILE A 457 28.25 -10.89 -23.25
C ILE A 457 26.77 -11.18 -23.50
N TYR A 458 26.46 -12.33 -24.08
CA TYR A 458 25.09 -12.76 -24.37
C TYR A 458 24.56 -13.63 -23.24
N GLN A 459 23.24 -13.71 -23.09
CA GLN A 459 22.58 -14.51 -22.06
C GLN A 459 22.96 -15.99 -22.12
N ASN A 460 23.15 -16.54 -23.33
CA ASN A 460 23.59 -17.92 -23.56
C ASN A 460 25.09 -18.17 -23.28
N GLY A 461 25.80 -17.19 -22.68
CA GLY A 461 27.21 -17.27 -22.37
C GLY A 461 28.16 -16.99 -23.54
N GLN A 462 27.64 -16.77 -24.75
CA GLN A 462 28.50 -16.37 -25.87
C GLN A 462 29.11 -14.99 -25.61
N GLU A 463 30.35 -14.81 -26.04
CA GLU A 463 31.06 -13.56 -25.90
C GLU A 463 31.63 -13.11 -27.24
N LYS A 464 31.58 -11.81 -27.51
CA LYS A 464 32.20 -11.22 -28.70
C LYS A 464 32.98 -9.97 -28.36
N VAL A 465 34.26 -9.96 -28.69
CA VAL A 465 35.19 -8.87 -28.39
C VAL A 465 35.30 -7.91 -29.57
N TYR A 466 35.34 -6.62 -29.27
CA TYR A 466 35.51 -5.52 -30.21
C TYR A 466 36.65 -4.63 -29.68
N PRO A 467 37.85 -4.69 -30.30
CA PRO A 467 38.96 -3.82 -29.94
C PRO A 467 38.60 -2.34 -30.10
N LYS A 468 39.23 -1.50 -29.29
CA LYS A 468 39.16 -0.04 -29.44
C LYS A 468 39.95 0.39 -30.68
N GLU A 469 39.33 1.20 -31.54
CA GLU A 469 39.95 1.78 -32.74
C GLU A 469 40.90 2.95 -32.43
#